data_AF-A0A369BBE4-F1
#
_entry.id   AF-A0A369BBE4-F1
#
_cell.length_a   1.000
_cell.length_b   1.000
_cell.length_c   1.000
_cell.angle_alpha   90.00
_cell.angle_beta   90.00
_cell.angle_gamma   90.00
#
_symmetry.space_group_name_H-M   'P 1'
#
loop_
_entity.id
_entity.type
_entity.pdbx_description
1 polymer ?
#
loop_
_entity_poly.entity_id
_entity_poly.type
_entity_poly.pdbx_seq_one_letter_code
_entity_poly.pdbx_strand_id
1 'polypeptide(L)'
;MSKRFSRFILVILISLTTLGCFMFFGMDYFPVVGGIIATNRVNKYVGKPINNVRFDWLNNKYICSLDDGYELSYNLHYNTIYDKRISDEVRDIANRKYLSIQKDFPTNLILPQNIDVWTEINANNYAVKSQKAYILVVYNLEVLSKEQSLEMPAKIAQLFVELMGNGYSFTGIQLIYADKNGMYELSVFSNAFELLKYEYMKENVIKYSKNELPLDYIDWVKQHFD
;
A
#
# COMPACT_ATOMS: atom_id res chain seq x y z
N MET A 1 -19.74 52.41 14.27
CA MET A 1 -18.89 51.22 14.48
C MET A 1 -17.45 51.63 14.15
N SER A 2 -16.48 51.44 15.06
CA SER A 2 -15.13 52.00 14.86
C SER A 2 -14.40 51.26 13.72
N LYS A 3 -13.59 51.98 12.93
CA LYS A 3 -12.78 51.37 11.83
C LYS A 3 -11.92 50.19 12.31
N ARG A 4 -11.55 50.17 13.60
CA ARG A 4 -10.81 49.07 14.23
C ARG A 4 -11.67 47.83 14.44
N PHE A 5 -12.92 47.99 14.85
CA PHE A 5 -13.86 46.88 15.03
C PHE A 5 -14.25 46.22 13.70
N SER A 6 -14.49 47.00 12.65
CA SER A 6 -14.78 46.47 11.31
C SER A 6 -13.59 45.70 10.71
N ARG A 7 -12.35 46.14 10.96
CA ARG A 7 -11.14 45.41 10.54
C ARG A 7 -10.98 44.10 11.31
N PHE A 8 -11.30 44.08 12.60
CA PHE A 8 -11.25 42.88 13.41
C PHE A 8 -12.24 41.80 12.93
N ILE A 9 -13.49 42.19 12.64
CA ILE A 9 -14.50 41.28 12.08
C ILE A 9 -14.06 40.74 10.71
N LEU A 10 -13.49 41.58 9.84
CA LEU A 10 -13.02 41.15 8.53
C LEU A 10 -11.89 40.11 8.62
N VAL A 11 -10.94 40.30 9.55
CA VAL A 11 -9.85 39.33 9.78
C VAL A 11 -10.42 37.99 10.26
N ILE A 12 -11.40 37.99 11.17
CA ILE A 12 -12.05 36.76 11.63
C ILE A 12 -12.74 36.04 10.47
N LEU A 13 -13.50 36.77 9.65
CA LEU A 13 -14.19 36.19 8.49
C LEU A 13 -13.21 35.59 7.48
N ILE A 14 -12.12 36.27 7.18
CA ILE A 14 -11.07 35.75 6.30
C ILE A 14 -10.45 34.51 6.92
N SER A 15 -10.03 34.54 8.19
CA SER A 15 -9.44 33.38 8.86
C SER A 15 -10.37 32.17 8.88
N LEU A 16 -11.67 32.36 9.15
CA LEU A 16 -12.67 31.28 9.11
C LEU A 16 -12.88 30.75 7.70
N THR A 17 -12.88 31.62 6.69
CA THR A 17 -13.01 31.22 5.28
C THR A 17 -11.78 30.46 4.83
N THR A 18 -10.57 30.93 5.16
CA THR A 18 -9.31 30.26 4.81
C THR A 18 -9.19 28.92 5.53
N LEU A 19 -9.58 28.85 6.81
CA LEU A 19 -9.62 27.58 7.55
C LEU A 19 -10.67 26.64 6.95
N GLY A 20 -11.85 27.15 6.60
CA GLY A 20 -12.89 26.38 5.91
C GLY A 20 -12.40 25.83 4.58
N CYS A 21 -11.81 26.67 3.72
CA CYS A 21 -11.19 26.27 2.47
C CYS A 21 -10.04 25.29 2.68
N PHE A 22 -9.19 25.47 3.68
CA PHE A 22 -8.12 24.53 4.01
C PHE A 22 -8.67 23.18 4.45
N MET A 23 -9.75 23.15 5.23
CA MET A 23 -10.45 21.91 5.59
C MET A 23 -11.21 21.29 4.42
N PHE A 24 -11.58 22.08 3.39
CA PHE A 24 -12.31 21.60 2.21
C PHE A 24 -11.40 21.15 1.07
N PHE A 25 -10.24 21.79 0.91
CA PHE A 25 -9.29 21.59 -0.19
C PHE A 25 -7.95 20.98 0.26
N GLY A 26 -7.55 21.17 1.52
CA GLY A 26 -6.29 20.66 2.08
C GLY A 26 -6.44 19.35 2.85
N MET A 27 -7.66 19.06 3.30
CA MET A 27 -8.07 17.73 3.72
C MET A 27 -9.12 17.28 2.73
N ASP A 28 -8.85 16.26 1.92
CA ASP A 28 -9.75 15.79 0.87
C ASP A 28 -11.18 15.43 1.35
N TYR A 29 -11.48 15.44 2.66
CA TYR A 29 -12.77 15.02 3.19
C TYR A 29 -13.22 15.73 4.46
N PHE A 30 -14.43 16.29 4.41
CA PHE A 30 -15.21 16.65 5.59
C PHE A 30 -15.76 15.35 6.23
N PRO A 31 -15.42 15.01 7.49
CA PRO A 31 -15.77 13.73 8.12
C PRO A 31 -17.28 13.42 8.10
N VAL A 32 -18.12 14.45 8.11
CA VAL A 32 -19.58 14.29 8.12
C VAL A 32 -20.10 13.87 6.74
N VAL A 33 -19.73 14.58 5.68
CA VAL A 33 -20.21 14.26 4.31
C VAL A 33 -19.58 12.96 3.82
N GLY A 34 -18.27 12.79 4.03
CA GLY A 34 -17.60 11.56 3.67
C GLY A 34 -18.11 10.37 4.49
N GLY A 35 -18.51 10.56 5.75
CA GLY A 35 -19.14 9.54 6.57
C GLY A 35 -20.48 9.04 5.99
N ILE A 36 -21.31 9.95 5.47
CA ILE A 36 -22.57 9.57 4.79
C ILE A 36 -22.28 8.74 3.53
N ILE A 37 -21.32 9.18 2.70
CA ILE A 37 -20.94 8.46 1.48
C ILE A 37 -20.38 7.08 1.82
N ALA A 38 -19.46 7.01 2.78
CA ALA A 38 -18.85 5.77 3.25
C ALA A 38 -19.90 4.79 3.78
N THR A 39 -20.82 5.27 4.62
CA THR A 39 -21.94 4.47 5.15
C THR A 39 -22.79 3.89 4.02
N ASN A 40 -23.18 4.71 3.04
CA ASN A 40 -23.96 4.23 1.90
C ASN A 40 -23.20 3.19 1.05
N ARG A 41 -21.88 3.39 0.84
CA ARG A 41 -21.04 2.49 0.06
C ARG A 41 -20.84 1.15 0.75
N VAL A 42 -20.55 1.17 2.05
CA VAL A 42 -20.41 -0.03 2.88
C VAL A 42 -21.75 -0.77 2.98
N ASN A 43 -22.85 -0.08 3.25
CA ASN A 43 -24.18 -0.72 3.32
C ASN A 43 -24.56 -1.42 2.02
N LYS A 44 -24.26 -0.77 0.88
CA LYS A 44 -24.50 -1.37 -0.44
C LYS A 44 -23.64 -2.60 -0.68
N TYR A 45 -22.38 -2.58 -0.25
CA TYR A 45 -21.45 -3.70 -0.40
C TYR A 45 -21.85 -4.90 0.47
N VAL A 46 -22.21 -4.67 1.73
CA VAL A 46 -22.59 -5.73 2.67
C VAL A 46 -24.03 -6.20 2.44
N GLY A 47 -24.90 -5.36 1.87
CA GLY A 47 -26.31 -5.66 1.63
C GLY A 47 -27.21 -5.49 2.86
N LYS A 48 -26.70 -4.89 3.95
CA LYS A 48 -27.46 -4.56 5.16
C LYS A 48 -26.97 -3.26 5.80
N PRO A 49 -27.78 -2.62 6.67
CA PRO A 49 -27.39 -1.40 7.36
C PRO A 49 -26.24 -1.63 8.34
N ILE A 50 -25.22 -0.77 8.29
CA ILE A 50 -24.08 -0.67 9.20
C ILE A 50 -24.02 0.77 9.73
N ASN A 51 -24.09 0.92 11.05
CA ASN A 51 -24.24 2.23 11.72
C ASN A 51 -22.99 2.69 12.47
N ASN A 52 -21.90 1.89 12.48
CA ASN A 52 -20.67 2.15 13.22
C ASN A 52 -19.50 2.63 12.33
N VAL A 53 -19.81 3.22 11.17
CA VAL A 53 -18.79 3.77 10.28
C VAL A 53 -18.17 5.01 10.90
N ARG A 54 -16.86 4.98 11.12
CA ARG A 54 -16.08 6.09 11.73
C ARG A 54 -14.86 6.41 10.91
N PHE A 55 -14.43 7.67 10.94
CA PHE A 55 -13.22 8.09 10.25
C PHE A 55 -11.97 7.75 11.06
N ASP A 56 -11.01 7.10 10.42
CA ASP A 56 -9.67 6.82 10.92
C ASP A 56 -8.70 7.88 10.37
N TRP A 57 -8.31 8.79 11.24
CA TRP A 57 -7.43 9.91 10.94
C TRP A 57 -6.01 9.49 10.57
N LEU A 58 -5.52 8.36 11.10
CA LEU A 58 -4.15 7.92 10.86
C LEU A 58 -3.99 7.34 9.45
N ASN A 59 -5.04 6.67 8.97
CA ASN A 59 -5.03 5.97 7.69
C ASN A 59 -5.89 6.66 6.61
N ASN A 60 -6.45 7.83 6.92
CA ASN A 60 -7.30 8.63 6.02
C ASN A 60 -8.41 7.81 5.34
N LYS A 61 -9.11 6.97 6.11
CA LYS A 61 -10.13 6.05 5.63
C LYS A 61 -11.29 5.92 6.60
N TYR A 62 -12.44 5.47 6.13
CA TYR A 62 -13.57 5.14 7.00
C TYR A 62 -13.50 3.67 7.39
N ILE A 63 -13.64 3.35 8.66
CA ILE A 63 -13.58 1.97 9.18
C ILE A 63 -14.89 1.60 9.85
N CYS A 64 -15.24 0.32 9.80
CA CYS A 64 -16.34 -0.27 10.54
C CYS A 64 -16.06 -1.75 10.82
N SER A 65 -16.81 -2.32 11.76
CA SER A 65 -16.77 -3.74 12.06
C SER A 65 -18.09 -4.37 11.69
N LEU A 66 -18.02 -5.53 11.05
CA LEU A 66 -19.15 -6.42 10.82
C LEU A 66 -19.56 -7.14 12.11
N ASP A 67 -20.77 -7.71 12.11
CA ASP A 67 -21.33 -8.42 13.28
C ASP A 67 -20.50 -9.65 13.69
N ASP A 68 -19.74 -10.22 12.76
CA ASP A 68 -18.81 -11.34 12.96
C ASP A 68 -17.41 -10.89 13.41
N GLY A 69 -17.21 -9.58 13.66
CA GLY A 69 -15.97 -9.00 14.16
C GLY A 69 -14.93 -8.67 13.07
N TYR A 70 -15.22 -8.94 11.80
CA TYR A 70 -14.30 -8.59 10.71
C TYR A 70 -14.30 -7.08 10.42
N GLU A 71 -13.11 -6.56 10.13
CA GLU A 71 -12.93 -5.16 9.75
C GLU A 71 -13.28 -4.95 8.27
N LEU A 72 -14.04 -3.88 8.01
CA LEU A 72 -14.19 -3.27 6.71
C LEU A 72 -13.64 -1.85 6.77
N SER A 73 -12.97 -1.42 5.72
CA SER A 73 -12.66 -0.01 5.53
C SER A 73 -12.99 0.46 4.14
N TYR A 74 -13.34 1.73 4.02
CA TYR A 74 -13.65 2.40 2.77
C TYR A 74 -12.74 3.61 2.62
N ASN A 75 -11.93 3.58 1.57
CA ASN A 75 -11.12 4.72 1.16
C ASN A 75 -11.91 5.53 0.14
N LEU A 76 -12.30 6.73 0.54
CA LEU A 76 -13.16 7.58 -0.27
C LEU A 76 -12.38 8.23 -1.44
N HIS A 77 -11.08 8.50 -1.27
CA HIS A 77 -10.21 9.06 -2.32
C HIS A 77 -10.04 8.07 -3.49
N TYR A 78 -9.73 6.80 -3.19
CA TYR A 78 -9.59 5.77 -4.23
C TYR A 78 -10.90 5.07 -4.60
N ASN A 79 -11.99 5.37 -3.87
CA ASN A 79 -13.27 4.70 -3.98
C ASN A 79 -13.14 3.16 -3.88
N THR A 80 -12.41 2.71 -2.88
CA THR A 80 -12.10 1.29 -2.65
C THR A 80 -12.61 0.80 -1.30
N ILE A 81 -12.92 -0.49 -1.24
CA ILE A 81 -13.32 -1.20 -0.02
C ILE A 81 -12.22 -2.20 0.29
N TYR A 82 -11.68 -2.14 1.50
CA TYR A 82 -10.92 -3.23 2.08
C TYR A 82 -11.86 -4.08 2.93
N ASP A 83 -11.92 -5.37 2.62
CA ASP A 83 -12.62 -6.38 3.41
C ASP A 83 -11.60 -7.37 3.94
N LYS A 84 -11.40 -7.37 5.26
CA LYS A 84 -10.37 -8.20 5.90
C LYS A 84 -10.53 -9.68 5.55
N ARG A 85 -11.76 -10.19 5.51
CA ARG A 85 -12.03 -11.61 5.22
C ARG A 85 -11.61 -11.96 3.79
N ILE A 86 -11.95 -11.11 2.82
CA ILE A 86 -11.56 -11.32 1.42
C ILE A 86 -10.05 -11.17 1.25
N SER A 87 -9.44 -10.20 1.93
CA SER A 87 -7.98 -10.01 1.85
C SER A 87 -7.23 -11.19 2.48
N ASP A 88 -7.69 -11.72 3.61
CA ASP A 88 -7.11 -12.91 4.24
C ASP A 88 -7.23 -14.14 3.33
N GLU A 89 -8.39 -14.36 2.70
CA GLU A 89 -8.60 -15.47 1.76
C GLU A 89 -7.65 -15.38 0.55
N VAL A 90 -7.56 -14.18 -0.05
CA VAL A 90 -6.65 -13.92 -1.17
C VAL A 90 -5.20 -14.12 -0.76
N ARG A 91 -4.80 -13.61 0.42
CA ARG A 91 -3.45 -13.79 0.97
C ARG A 91 -3.12 -15.26 1.12
N ASP A 92 -4.00 -16.06 1.70
CA ASP A 92 -3.74 -17.48 1.95
C ASP A 92 -3.61 -18.27 0.63
N ILE A 93 -4.41 -17.94 -0.38
CA ILE A 93 -4.30 -18.53 -1.74
C ILE A 93 -2.99 -18.08 -2.40
N ALA A 94 -2.67 -16.78 -2.34
CA ALA A 94 -1.46 -16.21 -2.91
C ALA A 94 -0.21 -16.83 -2.30
N ASN A 95 -0.20 -17.01 -0.97
CA ASN A 95 0.93 -17.59 -0.26
C ASN A 95 1.16 -19.06 -0.63
N ARG A 96 0.09 -19.86 -0.80
CA ARG A 96 0.23 -21.23 -1.32
C ARG A 96 0.81 -21.26 -2.73
N LYS A 97 0.34 -20.37 -3.61
CA LYS A 97 0.87 -20.24 -4.98
C LYS A 97 2.33 -19.81 -4.95
N TYR A 98 2.67 -18.83 -4.12
CA TYR A 98 4.03 -18.33 -3.93
C TYR A 98 5.00 -19.46 -3.54
N LEU A 99 4.66 -20.26 -2.53
CA LEU A 99 5.46 -21.42 -2.12
C LEU A 99 5.72 -22.40 -3.29
N SER A 100 4.74 -22.60 -4.18
CA SER A 100 4.89 -23.49 -5.33
C SER A 100 5.82 -22.96 -6.43
N ILE A 101 5.98 -21.63 -6.54
CA ILE A 101 6.78 -20.96 -7.57
C ILE A 101 8.17 -20.55 -7.08
N GLN A 102 8.48 -20.66 -5.77
CA GLN A 102 9.80 -20.29 -5.23
C GLN A 102 10.96 -21.00 -5.95
N LYS A 103 10.75 -22.26 -6.34
CA LYS A 103 11.73 -23.05 -7.09
C LYS A 103 12.07 -22.50 -8.48
N ASP A 104 11.22 -21.62 -9.02
CA ASP A 104 11.36 -21.04 -10.35
C ASP A 104 12.14 -19.70 -10.30
N PHE A 105 12.49 -19.21 -9.10
CA PHE A 105 13.40 -18.09 -8.92
C PHE A 105 14.87 -18.52 -9.01
N PRO A 106 15.79 -17.59 -9.34
CA PRO A 106 17.22 -17.85 -9.34
C PRO A 106 17.73 -18.40 -8.00
N THR A 107 18.58 -19.43 -8.04
CA THR A 107 19.06 -20.16 -6.85
C THR A 107 19.98 -19.34 -5.94
N ASN A 108 20.48 -18.21 -6.42
CA ASN A 108 21.25 -17.24 -5.63
C ASN A 108 20.38 -16.35 -4.73
N LEU A 109 19.05 -16.40 -4.88
CA LEU A 109 18.13 -15.64 -4.05
C LEU A 109 17.69 -16.45 -2.83
N ILE A 110 17.82 -15.85 -1.65
CA ILE A 110 17.18 -16.30 -0.41
C ILE A 110 15.85 -15.54 -0.31
N LEU A 111 14.76 -16.25 -0.56
CA LEU A 111 13.41 -15.71 -0.57
C LEU A 111 12.75 -15.79 0.82
N PRO A 112 11.81 -14.89 1.16
CA PRO A 112 11.05 -15.00 2.40
C PRO A 112 10.18 -16.26 2.40
N GLN A 113 9.92 -16.83 3.58
CA GLN A 113 9.11 -18.05 3.70
C GLN A 113 7.66 -17.84 3.24
N ASN A 114 7.12 -16.64 3.44
CA ASN A 114 5.76 -16.27 3.09
C ASN A 114 5.74 -14.86 2.52
N ILE A 115 4.65 -14.54 1.82
CA ILE A 115 4.32 -13.19 1.38
C ILE A 115 3.01 -12.73 2.02
N ASP A 116 2.76 -11.42 1.98
CA ASP A 116 1.44 -10.87 2.26
C ASP A 116 0.83 -10.26 0.99
N VAL A 117 -0.50 -10.24 0.91
CA VAL A 117 -1.26 -9.60 -0.16
C VAL A 117 -2.41 -8.81 0.45
N TRP A 118 -2.31 -7.48 0.32
CA TRP A 118 -3.40 -6.58 0.64
C TRP A 118 -4.34 -6.45 -0.55
N THR A 119 -5.63 -6.70 -0.35
CA THR A 119 -6.63 -6.63 -1.41
C THR A 119 -7.66 -5.55 -1.16
N GLU A 120 -7.81 -4.66 -2.12
CA GLU A 120 -8.89 -3.68 -2.17
C GLU A 120 -9.86 -3.97 -3.32
N ILE A 121 -11.11 -3.62 -3.13
CA ILE A 121 -12.23 -3.91 -4.03
C ILE A 121 -12.76 -2.58 -4.56
N ASN A 122 -13.01 -2.50 -5.87
CA ASN A 122 -13.62 -1.31 -6.46
C ASN A 122 -15.06 -1.12 -5.98
N ALA A 123 -15.37 0.01 -5.37
CA ALA A 123 -16.70 0.24 -4.78
C ALA A 123 -17.81 0.52 -5.81
N ASN A 124 -17.47 0.66 -7.09
CA ASN A 124 -18.42 0.71 -8.20
C ASN A 124 -18.63 -0.65 -8.88
N ASN A 125 -17.64 -1.55 -8.81
CA ASN A 125 -17.69 -2.89 -9.38
C ASN A 125 -16.94 -3.89 -8.51
N TYR A 126 -17.66 -4.64 -7.68
CA TYR A 126 -17.07 -5.55 -6.67
C TYR A 126 -16.31 -6.74 -7.27
N ALA A 127 -16.39 -6.99 -8.58
CA ALA A 127 -15.58 -7.99 -9.26
C ALA A 127 -14.14 -7.51 -9.51
N VAL A 128 -13.89 -6.19 -9.50
CA VAL A 128 -12.57 -5.61 -9.79
C VAL A 128 -11.81 -5.45 -8.48
N LYS A 129 -10.61 -6.04 -8.44
CA LYS A 129 -9.70 -6.03 -7.29
C LYS A 129 -8.40 -5.32 -7.63
N SER A 130 -7.83 -4.66 -6.64
CA SER A 130 -6.50 -4.05 -6.63
C SER A 130 -5.68 -4.77 -5.56
N GLN A 131 -4.53 -5.34 -5.92
CA GLN A 131 -3.73 -6.14 -5.00
C GLN A 131 -2.35 -5.54 -4.85
N LYS A 132 -1.91 -5.36 -3.60
CA LYS A 132 -0.54 -5.01 -3.25
C LYS A 132 0.16 -6.22 -2.64
N ALA A 133 1.22 -6.69 -3.30
CA ALA A 133 2.07 -7.74 -2.77
C ALA A 133 3.14 -7.16 -1.84
N TYR A 134 3.43 -7.85 -0.74
CA TYR A 134 4.52 -7.54 0.18
C TYR A 134 5.49 -8.71 0.19
N ILE A 135 6.64 -8.51 -0.44
CA ILE A 135 7.75 -9.47 -0.52
C ILE A 135 8.85 -8.89 0.35
N LEU A 136 8.78 -9.12 1.66
CA LEU A 136 9.56 -8.34 2.62
C LEU A 136 11.06 -8.44 2.36
N VAL A 137 11.78 -9.47 2.80
CA VAL A 137 13.25 -9.46 2.67
C VAL A 137 13.69 -10.55 1.69
N VAL A 138 14.34 -10.14 0.60
CA VAL A 138 15.02 -11.00 -0.37
C VAL A 138 16.51 -10.71 -0.32
N TYR A 139 17.33 -11.74 -0.05
CA TYR A 139 18.78 -11.61 -0.12
C TYR A 139 19.33 -12.22 -1.40
N ASN A 140 20.37 -11.62 -1.96
CA ASN A 140 21.03 -12.11 -3.16
C ASN A 140 22.52 -12.38 -2.90
N LEU A 141 22.93 -13.63 -3.07
CA LEU A 141 24.31 -14.11 -2.87
C LEU A 141 25.23 -13.84 -4.07
N GLU A 142 24.69 -13.36 -5.18
CA GLU A 142 25.46 -13.01 -6.37
C GLU A 142 26.28 -11.74 -6.15
N VAL A 143 27.52 -11.72 -6.64
CA VAL A 143 28.37 -10.53 -6.63
C VAL A 143 28.04 -9.66 -7.83
N LEU A 144 27.18 -8.66 -7.61
CA LEU A 144 26.71 -7.72 -8.62
C LEU A 144 27.53 -6.42 -8.67
N SER A 145 27.49 -5.73 -9.81
CA SER A 145 27.83 -4.30 -9.87
C SER A 145 26.79 -3.46 -9.13
N LYS A 146 27.14 -2.22 -8.75
CA LYS A 146 26.20 -1.33 -8.04
C LYS A 146 24.98 -0.99 -8.89
N GLU A 147 25.17 -0.86 -10.20
CA GLU A 147 24.13 -0.59 -11.19
C GLU A 147 23.18 -1.79 -11.31
N GLN A 148 23.74 -3.01 -11.34
CA GLN A 148 22.94 -4.24 -11.35
C GLN A 148 22.11 -4.40 -10.06
N SER A 149 22.70 -4.10 -8.90
CA SER A 149 22.00 -4.12 -7.61
C SER A 149 20.79 -3.19 -7.57
N LEU A 150 20.90 -2.01 -8.19
CA LEU A 150 19.80 -1.04 -8.23
C LEU A 150 18.62 -1.52 -9.10
N GLU A 151 18.89 -2.30 -10.14
CA GLU A 151 17.83 -2.84 -11.02
C GLU A 151 17.19 -4.12 -10.49
N MET A 152 17.89 -4.86 -9.63
CA MET A 152 17.48 -6.21 -9.20
C MET A 152 16.10 -6.25 -8.51
N PRO A 153 15.72 -5.29 -7.64
CA PRO A 153 14.39 -5.29 -7.02
C PRO A 153 13.25 -5.31 -8.05
N ALA A 154 13.33 -4.50 -9.10
CA ALA A 154 12.32 -4.44 -10.15
C ALA A 154 12.30 -5.71 -11.01
N LYS A 155 13.46 -6.34 -11.26
CA LYS A 155 13.54 -7.62 -11.98
C LYS A 155 12.91 -8.76 -11.20
N ILE A 156 13.19 -8.85 -9.89
CA ILE A 156 12.58 -9.85 -9.01
C ILE A 156 11.06 -9.64 -8.92
N ALA A 157 10.63 -8.39 -8.76
CA ALA A 157 9.21 -8.04 -8.74
C ALA A 157 8.48 -8.41 -10.03
N GLN A 158 9.08 -8.13 -11.19
CA GLN A 158 8.52 -8.51 -12.49
C GLN A 158 8.40 -10.03 -12.63
N LEU A 159 9.46 -10.78 -12.29
CA LEU A 159 9.42 -12.24 -12.30
C LEU A 159 8.34 -12.78 -11.36
N PHE A 160 8.21 -12.22 -10.16
CA PHE A 160 7.16 -12.57 -9.22
C PHE A 160 5.76 -12.40 -9.83
N VAL A 161 5.46 -11.23 -10.42
CA VAL A 161 4.16 -10.95 -11.04
C VAL A 161 3.89 -11.94 -12.17
N GLU A 162 4.88 -12.23 -13.02
CA GLU A 162 4.77 -13.20 -14.11
C GLU A 162 4.48 -14.62 -13.62
N LEU A 163 5.20 -15.09 -12.61
CA LEU A 163 5.04 -16.44 -12.05
C LEU A 163 3.72 -16.62 -11.27
N MET A 164 3.24 -15.58 -10.62
CA MET A 164 1.93 -15.58 -9.97
C MET A 164 0.79 -15.66 -10.99
N GLY A 165 0.99 -15.05 -12.17
CA GLY A 165 0.11 -15.16 -13.34
C GLY A 165 -1.16 -14.31 -13.25
N ASN A 166 -1.99 -14.39 -14.29
CA ASN A 166 -3.16 -13.52 -14.52
C ASN A 166 -4.33 -13.72 -13.53
N GLY A 167 -4.20 -14.62 -12.55
CA GLY A 167 -5.19 -14.77 -11.48
C GLY A 167 -5.16 -13.64 -10.45
N TYR A 168 -4.15 -12.77 -10.52
CA TYR A 168 -3.94 -11.65 -9.62
C TYR A 168 -3.87 -10.34 -10.41
N SER A 169 -4.48 -9.30 -9.85
CA SER A 169 -4.42 -7.92 -10.33
C SER A 169 -3.44 -7.14 -9.47
N PHE A 170 -2.15 -7.45 -9.60
CA PHE A 170 -1.12 -6.70 -8.89
C PHE A 170 -0.98 -5.29 -9.48
N THR A 171 -1.35 -4.32 -8.66
CA THR A 171 -1.33 -2.89 -8.96
C THR A 171 -0.34 -2.15 -8.06
N GLY A 172 0.08 -2.81 -6.97
CA GLY A 172 1.12 -2.32 -6.07
C GLY A 172 2.04 -3.45 -5.65
N ILE A 173 3.26 -3.09 -5.22
CA ILE A 173 4.21 -4.04 -4.65
C ILE A 173 5.12 -3.32 -3.67
N GLN A 174 5.49 -4.00 -2.59
CA GLN A 174 6.60 -3.61 -1.73
C GLN A 174 7.59 -4.77 -1.66
N LEU A 175 8.86 -4.49 -1.97
CA LEU A 175 9.93 -5.47 -1.94
C LEU A 175 11.17 -4.86 -1.29
N ILE A 176 11.69 -5.50 -0.23
CA ILE A 176 12.99 -5.15 0.36
C ILE A 176 14.02 -6.17 -0.13
N TYR A 177 15.09 -5.65 -0.71
CA TYR A 177 16.14 -6.42 -1.36
C TYR A 177 17.48 -6.09 -0.73
N ALA A 178 18.34 -7.09 -0.61
CA ALA A 178 19.69 -6.93 -0.07
C ALA A 178 20.71 -7.74 -0.87
N ASP A 179 21.86 -7.15 -1.12
CA ASP A 179 23.05 -7.84 -1.64
C ASP A 179 24.32 -7.22 -1.05
N LYS A 180 25.49 -7.66 -1.53
CA LYS A 180 26.79 -7.12 -1.08
C LYS A 180 26.90 -5.59 -1.15
N ASN A 181 26.19 -4.94 -2.07
CA ASN A 181 26.30 -3.52 -2.30
C ASN A 181 25.37 -2.67 -1.42
N GLY A 182 24.34 -3.25 -0.79
CA GLY A 182 23.41 -2.52 0.07
C GLY A 182 22.03 -3.16 0.23
N MET A 183 21.17 -2.46 0.96
CA MET A 183 19.73 -2.69 0.97
C MET A 183 18.98 -1.68 0.11
N TYR A 184 17.91 -2.15 -0.51
CA TYR A 184 17.09 -1.43 -1.47
C TYR A 184 15.63 -1.73 -1.19
N GLU A 185 14.77 -0.75 -1.37
CA GLU A 185 13.32 -0.91 -1.30
C GLU A 185 12.69 -0.49 -2.61
N LEU A 186 11.90 -1.38 -3.17
CA LEU A 186 10.91 -1.08 -4.19
C LEU A 186 9.57 -0.86 -3.49
N SER A 187 8.96 0.31 -3.65
CA SER A 187 7.64 0.57 -3.09
C SER A 187 6.74 1.27 -4.11
N VAL A 188 5.78 0.51 -4.64
CA VAL A 188 4.72 1.01 -5.50
C VAL A 188 3.38 0.85 -4.77
N PHE A 189 2.68 1.97 -4.61
CA PHE A 189 1.35 1.96 -4.01
C PHE A 189 0.32 1.41 -5.00
N SER A 190 -0.67 0.68 -4.48
CA SER A 190 -1.80 0.19 -5.26
C SER A 190 -2.81 1.33 -5.49
N ASN A 191 -2.49 2.29 -6.34
CA ASN A 191 -3.41 3.36 -6.73
C ASN A 191 -3.99 3.08 -8.13
N ALA A 192 -5.24 3.52 -8.35
CA ALA A 192 -5.89 3.58 -9.66
C ALA A 192 -6.17 2.27 -10.43
N PHE A 193 -6.05 1.09 -9.82
CA PHE A 193 -6.33 -0.21 -10.48
C PHE A 193 -5.48 -0.47 -11.75
N GLU A 194 -4.36 0.24 -11.91
CA GLU A 194 -3.45 0.04 -13.03
C GLU A 194 -2.47 -1.09 -12.71
N LEU A 195 -2.30 -2.02 -13.65
CA LEU A 195 -1.36 -3.12 -13.47
C LEU A 195 0.08 -2.60 -13.41
N LEU A 196 0.89 -3.25 -12.57
CA LEU A 196 2.32 -2.94 -12.45
C LEU A 196 3.04 -3.06 -13.79
N LYS A 197 3.87 -2.07 -14.09
CA LYS A 197 4.77 -2.06 -15.25
C LYS A 197 6.20 -2.00 -14.76
N TYR A 198 7.09 -2.70 -15.46
CA TYR A 198 8.51 -2.80 -15.11
C TYR A 198 9.19 -1.43 -14.94
N GLU A 199 9.03 -0.52 -15.90
CA GLU A 199 9.67 0.80 -15.84
C GLU A 199 9.23 1.60 -14.60
N TYR A 200 7.94 1.51 -14.25
CA TYR A 200 7.42 2.19 -13.07
C TYR A 200 7.97 1.57 -11.77
N MET A 201 8.14 0.24 -11.72
CA MET A 201 8.82 -0.39 -10.60
C MET A 201 10.27 0.06 -10.50
N LYS A 202 11.01 0.08 -11.61
CA LYS A 202 12.42 0.49 -11.64
C LYS A 202 12.63 1.92 -11.12
N GLU A 203 11.75 2.85 -11.47
CA GLU A 203 11.80 4.24 -11.00
C GLU A 203 11.53 4.41 -9.51
N ASN A 204 10.85 3.45 -8.87
CA ASN A 204 10.48 3.47 -7.46
C ASN A 204 11.41 2.63 -6.57
N VAL A 205 12.60 2.29 -7.06
CA VAL A 205 13.65 1.65 -6.25
C VAL A 205 14.49 2.71 -5.55
N ILE A 206 14.58 2.60 -4.23
CA ILE A 206 15.38 3.48 -3.37
C ILE A 206 16.42 2.66 -2.62
N LYS A 207 17.66 3.13 -2.60
CA LYS A 207 18.73 2.53 -1.78
C LYS A 207 18.71 3.12 -0.38
N TYR A 208 18.80 2.27 0.64
CA TYR A 208 18.89 2.72 2.03
C TYR A 208 20.21 3.47 2.27
N SER A 209 20.16 4.53 3.06
CA SER A 209 21.38 5.22 3.47
C SER A 209 22.19 4.34 4.42
N LYS A 210 23.51 4.57 4.50
CA LYS A 210 24.39 3.77 5.37
C LYS A 210 23.98 3.76 6.84
N ASN A 211 23.32 4.83 7.31
CA ASN A 211 22.90 4.98 8.70
C ASN A 211 21.54 4.31 8.98
N GLU A 212 20.85 3.84 7.95
CA GLU A 212 19.55 3.16 8.03
C GLU A 212 19.70 1.64 7.85
N LEU A 213 20.92 1.15 7.61
CA LEU A 213 21.16 -0.28 7.43
C LEU A 213 20.97 -1.02 8.77
N PRO A 214 20.07 -2.02 8.81
CA PRO A 214 19.84 -2.79 10.01
C PRO A 214 21.01 -3.75 10.30
N LEU A 215 21.16 -4.13 11.57
CA LEU A 215 22.28 -4.95 12.04
C LEU A 215 22.28 -6.36 11.43
N ASP A 216 21.10 -6.93 11.21
CA ASP A 216 20.92 -8.24 10.59
C ASP A 216 21.49 -8.29 9.17
N TYR A 217 21.30 -7.24 8.36
CA TYR A 217 21.94 -7.09 7.07
C TYR A 217 23.46 -7.02 7.17
N ILE A 218 23.97 -6.21 8.11
CA ILE A 218 25.42 -6.04 8.29
C ILE A 218 26.09 -7.38 8.65
N ASP A 219 25.46 -8.14 9.55
CA ASP A 219 25.97 -9.45 9.96
C ASP A 219 25.81 -10.49 8.86
N TRP A 220 24.72 -10.43 8.08
CA TRP A 220 24.54 -11.28 6.91
C TRP A 220 25.63 -11.05 5.85
N VAL A 221 25.99 -9.79 5.55
CA VAL A 221 27.06 -9.48 4.57
C VAL A 221 28.39 -10.09 5.02
N LYS A 222 28.77 -9.93 6.30
CA LYS A 222 30.01 -10.50 6.85
C LYS A 222 30.06 -12.03 6.75
N GLN A 223 28.92 -12.71 6.87
CA GLN A 223 28.87 -14.17 6.81
C GLN A 223 29.01 -14.72 5.38
N HIS A 224 28.67 -13.94 4.36
CA HIS A 224 28.54 -14.42 2.99
C HIS A 224 29.53 -13.81 2.00
N PHE A 225 30.15 -12.67 2.33
CA PHE A 225 31.02 -11.93 1.38
C PHE A 225 32.37 -11.48 1.93
N ASP A 226 32.62 -11.65 3.24
CA ASP A 226 33.90 -11.43 3.92
C ASP A 226 34.54 -12.78 4.27
#